data_AF-A0A968LCG9-F1
#
_entry.id   AF-A0A968LCG9-F1
#
_cell.length_a   1.000
_cell.length_b   1.000
_cell.length_c   1.000
_cell.angle_alpha   90.00
_cell.angle_beta   90.00
_cell.angle_gamma   90.00
#
_symmetry.space_group_name_H-M   'P 1'
#
loop_
_entity.id
_entity.type
_entity.pdbx_description
1 polymer ?
#
loop_
_entity_poly.entity_id
_entity_poly.type
_entity_poly.pdbx_seq_one_letter_code
_entity_poly.pdbx_strand_id
1 'polypeptide(L)'
;MTNLDSESNKLEWVKQVRQFLLDLARACLADIPRLPLDLSQRAMPLMKEAQSIQDGDRTHWQAHELDWLEQVRQFLVELTRASLAERPKLPEKYLPKRAISPSGQSTIFTSNGGSATHSF
;
A
#
# COMPACT_ATOMS: atom_id res chain seq x y z
N MET A 1 -22.93 1.49 24.40
CA MET A 1 -23.09 2.27 23.16
C MET A 1 -21.92 1.88 22.26
N THR A 2 -22.06 0.79 21.51
CA THR A 2 -20.98 0.21 20.67
C THR A 2 -21.51 -0.31 19.34
N ASN A 3 -22.77 -0.74 19.30
CA ASN A 3 -23.40 -1.28 18.09
C ASN A 3 -23.61 -0.23 16.97
N LEU A 4 -23.91 1.02 17.34
CA LEU A 4 -24.08 2.13 16.38
C LEU A 4 -22.77 2.49 15.68
N ASP A 5 -21.65 2.41 16.40
CA ASP A 5 -20.33 2.74 15.85
C ASP A 5 -19.87 1.67 14.85
N SER A 6 -20.12 0.39 15.15
CA SER A 6 -19.80 -0.73 14.25
C SER A 6 -20.64 -0.74 12.97
N GLU A 7 -21.95 -0.46 13.06
CA GLU A 7 -22.82 -0.36 11.87
C GLU A 7 -22.47 0.85 11.00
N SER A 8 -22.10 1.97 11.63
CA SER A 8 -21.61 3.15 10.92
C SER A 8 -20.30 2.85 10.17
N ASN A 9 -19.37 2.13 10.82
CA ASN A 9 -18.10 1.75 10.22
C ASN A 9 -18.30 0.79 9.03
N LYS A 10 -19.16 -0.22 9.19
CA LYS A 10 -19.55 -1.14 8.12
C LYS A 10 -20.10 -0.40 6.91
N LEU A 11 -21.01 0.55 7.14
CA LEU A 11 -21.63 1.33 6.06
C LEU A 11 -20.60 2.20 5.32
N GLU A 12 -19.69 2.84 6.05
CA GLU A 12 -18.64 3.67 5.44
C GLU A 12 -17.70 2.83 4.56
N TRP A 13 -17.26 1.67 5.03
CA TRP A 13 -16.43 0.79 4.21
C TRP A 13 -17.14 0.35 2.92
N VAL A 14 -18.42 -0.05 3.00
CA VAL A 14 -19.22 -0.41 1.82
C VAL A 14 -19.33 0.76 0.83
N LYS A 15 -19.52 1.98 1.31
CA LYS A 15 -19.55 3.18 0.45
C LYS A 15 -18.23 3.40 -0.26
N GLN A 16 -17.10 3.23 0.44
CA GLN A 16 -15.78 3.38 -0.15
C GLN A 16 -15.52 2.34 -1.24
N VAL A 17 -15.87 1.07 -1.00
CA VAL A 17 -15.79 -0.01 -2.00
C VAL A 17 -16.66 0.34 -3.22
N ARG A 18 -17.91 0.76 -2.99
CA ARG A 18 -18.81 1.17 -4.08
C ARG A 18 -18.21 2.31 -4.91
N GLN A 19 -17.66 3.32 -4.25
CA GLN A 19 -17.06 4.46 -4.95
C GLN A 19 -15.84 4.03 -5.76
N PHE A 20 -14.99 3.17 -5.21
CA PHE A 20 -13.84 2.60 -5.91
C PHE A 20 -14.27 1.86 -7.18
N LEU A 21 -15.28 1.00 -7.10
CA LEU A 21 -15.79 0.24 -8.25
C LEU A 21 -16.41 1.14 -9.32
N LEU A 22 -17.12 2.20 -8.92
CA LEU A 22 -17.67 3.18 -9.87
C LEU A 22 -16.58 3.95 -10.60
N ASP A 23 -15.54 4.37 -9.90
CA ASP A 23 -14.42 5.07 -10.52
C ASP A 23 -13.65 4.16 -11.48
N LEU A 24 -13.47 2.90 -11.11
CA LEU A 24 -12.90 1.89 -12.00
C LEU A 24 -13.76 1.70 -13.25
N ALA A 25 -15.08 1.53 -13.09
CA ALA A 25 -15.99 1.37 -14.21
C ALA A 25 -15.95 2.57 -15.16
N ARG A 26 -15.93 3.80 -14.62
CA ARG A 26 -15.77 5.02 -15.42
C ARG A 26 -14.47 5.05 -16.20
N ALA A 27 -13.36 4.65 -15.58
CA ALA A 27 -12.06 4.61 -16.23
C ALA A 27 -12.00 3.56 -17.36
N CYS A 28 -12.64 2.40 -17.16
CA CYS A 28 -12.74 1.34 -18.15
C CYS A 28 -13.71 1.66 -19.30
N LEU A 29 -14.73 2.49 -19.05
CA LEU A 29 -15.72 2.92 -20.04
C LEU A 29 -15.39 4.27 -20.69
N ALA A 30 -14.24 4.86 -20.35
CA ALA A 30 -13.79 6.11 -20.97
C ALA A 30 -13.39 5.90 -22.44
N ASP A 31 -13.40 6.99 -23.22
CA ASP A 31 -13.01 6.98 -24.65
C ASP A 31 -11.62 6.35 -24.90
N ILE A 32 -10.73 6.47 -23.91
CA ILE A 32 -9.45 5.75 -23.88
C ILE A 32 -9.44 4.90 -22.61
N PRO A 33 -9.78 3.60 -22.69
CA PRO A 33 -9.84 2.74 -21.53
C PRO A 33 -8.44 2.60 -20.92
N ARG A 34 -8.28 3.07 -19.68
CA ARG A 34 -7.01 2.96 -18.94
C ARG A 34 -7.29 2.68 -17.49
N LEU A 35 -6.55 1.73 -16.92
CA LEU A 35 -6.52 1.52 -15.47
C LEU A 35 -5.87 2.74 -14.79
N PRO A 36 -6.49 3.30 -13.75
CA PRO A 36 -5.90 4.37 -12.96
C PRO A 36 -4.52 3.96 -12.41
N LEU A 37 -3.53 4.84 -12.54
CA LEU A 37 -2.16 4.57 -12.10
C LEU A 37 -2.05 4.36 -10.58
N ASP A 38 -2.92 5.02 -9.82
CA ASP A 38 -3.04 4.98 -8.37
C ASP A 38 -3.99 3.87 -7.86
N LEU A 39 -4.51 3.03 -8.75
CA LEU A 39 -5.46 1.98 -8.41
C LEU A 39 -4.98 1.09 -7.26
N SER A 40 -3.73 0.63 -7.31
CA SER A 40 -3.15 -0.21 -6.26
C SER A 40 -3.05 0.52 -4.93
N GLN A 41 -2.75 1.82 -4.95
CA GLN A 41 -2.70 2.65 -3.74
C GLN A 41 -4.08 2.82 -3.11
N ARG A 42 -5.13 2.92 -3.94
CA ARG A 42 -6.52 3.04 -3.49
C ARG A 42 -7.14 1.70 -3.05
N ALA A 43 -6.75 0.58 -3.68
CA ALA A 43 -7.24 -0.75 -3.35
C ALA A 43 -6.64 -1.30 -2.04
N MET A 44 -5.38 -0.98 -1.75
CA MET A 44 -4.67 -1.45 -0.55
C MET A 44 -5.38 -1.19 0.79
N PRO A 45 -5.83 0.03 1.11
CA PRO A 45 -6.54 0.28 2.37
C PRO A 45 -7.83 -0.55 2.46
N LEU A 46 -8.60 -0.65 1.38
CA LEU A 46 -9.85 -1.43 1.34
C LEU A 46 -9.60 -2.92 1.57
N MET A 47 -8.53 -3.48 1.01
CA MET A 47 -8.12 -4.88 1.25
C MET A 47 -7.74 -5.13 2.71
N LYS A 48 -6.95 -4.22 3.31
CA LYS A 48 -6.53 -4.34 4.70
C LYS A 48 -7.71 -4.26 5.65
N GLU A 49 -8.67 -3.40 5.35
CA GLU A 49 -9.86 -3.24 6.18
C GLU A 49 -10.79 -4.45 6.06
N ALA A 50 -10.98 -4.99 4.86
CA ALA A 50 -11.67 -6.27 4.67
C ALA A 50 -11.02 -7.40 5.50
N GLN A 51 -9.70 -7.53 5.44
CA GLN A 51 -8.97 -8.51 6.24
C GLN A 51 -9.18 -8.29 7.74
N SER A 52 -9.10 -7.04 8.20
CA SER A 52 -9.33 -6.68 9.60
C SER A 52 -10.75 -7.04 10.09
N ILE A 53 -11.76 -6.88 9.23
CA ILE A 53 -13.14 -7.26 9.54
C ILE A 53 -13.26 -8.78 9.66
N GLN A 54 -12.59 -9.53 8.78
CA GLN A 54 -12.57 -11.00 8.87
C GLN A 54 -11.83 -11.52 10.10
N ASP A 55 -10.75 -10.87 10.52
CA ASP A 55 -9.94 -11.36 11.65
C ASP A 55 -10.49 -10.92 13.01
N GLY A 56 -11.29 -9.84 13.05
CA GLY A 56 -11.82 -9.26 14.28
C GLY A 56 -13.34 -9.39 14.41
N ASP A 57 -14.04 -8.29 14.12
CA ASP A 57 -15.44 -8.06 14.47
C ASP A 57 -16.42 -8.71 13.49
N ARG A 58 -16.53 -10.04 13.54
CA ARG A 58 -17.54 -10.82 12.78
C ARG A 58 -18.94 -10.67 13.36
N THR A 59 -19.07 -10.10 14.56
CA THR A 59 -20.32 -10.05 15.33
C THR A 59 -21.41 -9.19 14.69
N HIS A 60 -21.03 -8.24 13.84
CA HIS A 60 -21.95 -7.33 13.14
C HIS A 60 -22.11 -7.66 11.65
N TRP A 61 -21.62 -8.83 11.23
CA TRP A 61 -21.67 -9.28 9.85
C TRP A 61 -22.39 -10.62 9.76
N GLN A 62 -23.38 -10.66 8.89
CA GLN A 62 -24.08 -11.89 8.55
C GLN A 62 -23.19 -12.75 7.64
N ALA A 63 -23.42 -14.05 7.64
CA ALA A 63 -22.59 -15.00 6.88
C ALA A 63 -22.46 -14.64 5.38
N HIS A 64 -23.55 -14.19 4.75
CA HIS A 64 -23.52 -13.77 3.35
C HIS A 64 -22.78 -12.45 3.12
N GLU A 65 -22.74 -11.56 4.12
CA GLU A 65 -21.98 -10.31 4.04
C GLU A 65 -20.48 -10.57 4.20
N LEU A 66 -20.11 -11.55 5.03
CA LEU A 66 -18.72 -12.02 5.15
C LEU A 66 -18.24 -12.68 3.86
N ASP A 67 -19.10 -13.47 3.20
CA ASP A 67 -18.78 -14.07 1.91
C ASP A 67 -18.59 -13.00 0.82
N TRP A 68 -19.51 -12.03 0.75
CA TRP A 68 -19.36 -10.89 -0.15
C TRP A 68 -18.09 -10.09 0.12
N LEU A 69 -17.76 -9.85 1.40
CA LEU A 69 -16.54 -9.15 1.79
C LEU A 69 -15.29 -9.90 1.35
N GLU A 70 -15.26 -11.23 1.45
CA GLU A 70 -14.16 -12.04 0.93
C GLU A 70 -14.04 -11.93 -0.60
N GLN A 71 -15.16 -11.97 -1.32
CA GLN A 71 -15.17 -11.79 -2.77
C GLN A 71 -14.60 -10.42 -3.16
N VAL A 72 -15.00 -9.35 -2.45
CA VAL A 72 -14.47 -8.00 -2.65
C VAL A 72 -12.97 -7.95 -2.37
N ARG A 73 -12.52 -8.53 -1.26
CA ARG A 73 -11.10 -8.58 -0.90
C ARG A 73 -10.29 -9.28 -2.00
N GLN A 74 -10.75 -10.44 -2.46
CA GLN A 74 -10.08 -11.22 -3.49
C GLN A 74 -10.05 -10.48 -4.83
N PHE A 75 -11.14 -9.82 -5.21
CA PHE A 75 -11.19 -8.97 -6.40
C PHE A 75 -10.13 -7.86 -6.35
N LEU A 76 -10.04 -7.14 -5.23
CA LEU A 76 -9.07 -6.06 -5.05
C LEU A 76 -7.61 -6.56 -5.11
N VAL A 77 -7.35 -7.79 -4.62
CA VAL A 77 -6.02 -8.44 -4.72
C VAL A 77 -5.66 -8.71 -6.18
N GLU A 78 -6.56 -9.35 -6.94
CA GLU A 78 -6.32 -9.67 -8.35
C GLU A 78 -6.16 -8.40 -9.19
N LEU A 79 -7.00 -7.39 -8.94
CA LEU A 79 -6.92 -6.10 -9.62
C LEU A 79 -5.59 -5.39 -9.32
N THR A 80 -5.12 -5.43 -8.07
CA THR A 80 -3.82 -4.87 -7.69
C THR A 80 -2.68 -5.60 -8.41
N ARG A 81 -2.71 -6.94 -8.44
CA ARG A 81 -1.72 -7.76 -9.15
C ARG A 81 -1.68 -7.44 -10.64
N ALA A 82 -2.84 -7.38 -11.29
CA ALA A 82 -2.96 -7.02 -12.71
C ALA A 82 -2.40 -5.62 -12.98
N SER A 83 -2.80 -4.62 -12.18
CA SER A 83 -2.31 -3.24 -12.35
C SER A 83 -0.80 -3.09 -12.19
N LEU A 84 -0.17 -3.90 -11.33
CA LEU A 84 1.28 -3.89 -11.14
C LEU A 84 2.02 -4.64 -12.25
N ALA A 85 1.42 -5.70 -12.81
CA ALA A 85 1.99 -6.46 -13.92
C ALA A 85 2.02 -5.63 -15.22
N GLU A 86 1.03 -4.76 -15.42
CA GLU A 86 0.95 -3.87 -16.59
C GLU A 86 1.88 -2.65 -16.51
N ARG A 87 2.49 -2.37 -15.35
CA ARG A 87 3.43 -1.25 -15.23
C ARG A 87 4.69 -1.54 -16.05
N PRO A 88 5.09 -0.64 -16.97
CA PRO A 88 6.30 -0.83 -17.77
C PRO A 88 7.50 -0.90 -16.84
N LYS A 89 8.17 -2.06 -16.83
CA LYS A 89 9.44 -2.23 -16.12
C LYS A 89 10.47 -1.36 -16.84
N LEU A 90 11.05 -0.39 -16.13
CA LEU A 90 12.11 0.44 -16.69
C LEU A 90 13.26 -0.48 -17.13
N PRO A 91 13.74 -0.42 -18.38
CA PRO A 91 14.87 -1.23 -18.82
C PRO A 91 16.07 -1.04 -17.88
N GLU A 92 16.75 -2.13 -17.50
CA GLU A 92 17.89 -2.11 -16.55
C GLU A 92 18.99 -1.12 -16.93
N LYS A 93 19.12 -0.78 -18.22
CA LYS A 93 20.05 0.22 -18.75
C LYS A 93 19.87 1.64 -18.18
N TYR A 94 18.73 1.94 -17.57
CA TYR A 94 18.47 3.25 -16.94
C TYR A 94 18.45 3.19 -15.40
N LEU A 95 18.71 2.02 -14.81
CA LEU A 95 18.87 1.92 -13.36
C LEU A 95 20.29 2.41 -12.99
N PRO A 96 20.43 3.38 -12.06
CA PRO A 96 21.74 3.73 -11.55
C PRO A 96 22.35 2.49 -10.91
N LYS A 97 23.45 1.98 -11.48
CA LYS A 97 24.24 0.92 -10.88
C LYS A 97 24.61 1.38 -9.48
N ARG A 98 24.00 0.79 -8.46
CA ARG A 98 24.38 1.00 -7.07
C ARG A 98 25.87 0.64 -6.99
N ALA A 99 26.73 1.64 -6.85
CA ALA A 99 28.14 1.42 -6.63
C ALA A 99 28.25 0.58 -5.36
N ILE A 100 28.59 -0.69 -5.52
CA ILE A 100 29.08 -1.52 -4.44
C ILE A 100 30.43 -0.90 -4.09
N SER A 101 30.48 -0.05 -3.07
CA SER A 101 31.74 0.35 -2.46
C SER A 101 32.21 -0.83 -1.60
N PRO A 102 33.33 -1.49 -1.92
CA PRO A 102 33.95 -2.45 -1.02
C PRO A 102 34.84 -1.65 -0.05
N SER A 103 34.26 -0.95 0.93
CA SER A 103 35.06 -0.37 2.01
C SER A 103 35.09 -1.34 3.18
N GLY A 104 35.87 -2.41 3.00
CA GLY A 104 36.62 -2.96 4.12
C GLY A 104 37.72 -1.97 4.45
N GLN A 105 37.68 -1.38 5.64
CA GLN A 105 38.78 -1.39 6.60
C GLN A 105 38.41 -0.53 7.80
N SER A 106 38.23 -1.24 8.91
CA SER A 106 38.30 -0.73 10.26
C SER A 106 39.72 -0.22 10.50
N THR A 107 39.89 1.07 10.79
CA THR A 107 41.11 1.57 11.44
C THR A 107 40.70 2.45 12.60
N ILE A 108 40.73 1.86 13.78
CA ILE A 108 40.83 2.55 15.07
C ILE A 108 42.15 3.32 15.03
N PHE A 109 42.11 4.64 15.21
CA PHE A 109 43.30 5.41 15.56
C PHE A 109 42.96 6.33 16.74
N THR A 110 43.21 5.80 17.94
CA THR A 110 43.47 6.59 19.15
C THR A 110 44.86 7.22 19.02
N SER A 111 44.97 8.53 19.18
CA SER A 111 46.23 9.16 19.57
C SER A 111 45.98 10.44 20.34
N ASN A 112 46.41 10.38 21.58
CA ASN A 112 46.48 11.41 22.60
C ASN A 112 47.57 12.45 22.27
N GLY A 113 47.43 13.68 22.78
CA GLY A 113 48.57 14.51 23.17
C GLY A 113 48.87 15.78 22.37
N GLY A 114 48.93 16.91 23.09
CA GLY A 114 49.99 17.90 22.84
C GLY A 114 49.57 19.34 22.53
N SER A 115 49.33 20.11 23.61
CA SER A 115 49.84 21.46 23.89
C SER A 115 50.04 22.55 22.82
N ALA A 116 49.64 23.75 23.28
CA ALA A 116 50.26 25.08 23.07
C ALA A 116 49.97 25.76 21.71
N THR A 117 49.81 27.07 21.54
CA THR A 117 49.71 28.30 22.35
C THR A 117 49.47 29.44 21.32
N HIS A 118 48.94 30.58 21.78
CA HIS A 118 49.22 31.96 21.32
C HIS A 118 48.42 32.63 20.18
N SER A 119 47.77 33.73 20.60
CA SER A 119 47.63 35.08 19.99
C SER A 119 46.96 35.25 18.61
N PHE A 120 46.08 36.22 18.39
CA PHE A 120 45.92 37.57 18.96
C PHE A 120 44.47 37.89 19.33
#